data_AF-A0A8T6NDX1-F1
#
_entry.id   AF-A0A8T6NDX1-F1
#
_cell.length_a   1.000
_cell.length_b   1.000
_cell.length_c   1.000
_cell.angle_alpha   90.00
_cell.angle_beta   90.00
_cell.angle_gamma   90.00
#
_symmetry.space_group_name_H-M   'P 1'
#
loop_
_entity.id
_entity.type
_entity.pdbx_description
1 polymer ?
#
loop_
_entity_poly.entity_id
_entity_poly.type
_entity_poly.pdbx_seq_one_letter_code
_entity_poly.pdbx_strand_id
1 'polypeptide(L)'
;MIDHAWRNGYSDQQIHNLLESGRTYNYYEYDNEIDNYSQDHYQLLTGWQISPSWYLNVTGHYTRGKGYFEQYKADDDFADYGFQAPFINGDTVYSSDFIVRRWLDNHFYGGVFSLQYRKKGLNVTWGGSANQYIGDHFGEVIWAGYAQDLSIRDRYYFSDASKVDAASYLKAEWNLGKWTLFGDVQGRFIDYKTKGIDNDFRVIDVDQQYVFLNPKAGASVRLNSNHSFYASLARGSREPVRSDFVDAAPGVTPSPEYLTDVETGWNWSREKFRIGVNGYFMYYENN
;
A
#
# COMPACT_ATOMS: atom_id res chain seq x y z
N MET A 1 -28.12 23.51 8.76
CA MET A 1 -27.41 22.89 7.62
C MET A 1 -26.58 23.95 6.91
N ILE A 2 -27.19 25.03 6.39
CA ILE A 2 -26.48 26.17 5.77
C ILE A 2 -25.44 26.79 6.72
N ASP A 3 -25.82 27.11 7.97
CA ASP A 3 -24.86 27.64 8.96
C ASP A 3 -23.72 26.67 9.30
N HIS A 4 -23.92 25.36 9.11
CA HIS A 4 -22.87 24.37 9.29
C HIS A 4 -21.96 24.33 8.07
N ALA A 5 -22.49 24.41 6.85
CA ALA A 5 -21.69 24.46 5.63
C ALA A 5 -20.77 25.70 5.59
N TRP A 6 -21.30 26.87 5.95
CA TRP A 6 -20.51 28.10 6.10
C TRP A 6 -19.38 27.96 7.14
N ARG A 7 -19.67 27.38 8.30
CA ARG A 7 -18.65 27.16 9.35
C ARG A 7 -17.57 26.16 8.94
N ASN A 8 -17.80 25.36 7.91
CA ASN A 8 -16.82 24.43 7.34
C ASN A 8 -16.22 24.95 6.02
N GLY A 9 -16.38 26.23 5.71
CA GLY A 9 -15.68 26.89 4.60
C GLY A 9 -16.29 26.66 3.21
N TYR A 10 -17.56 26.27 3.11
CA TYR A 10 -18.20 26.08 1.80
C TYR A 10 -18.47 27.44 1.14
N SER A 11 -18.17 27.55 -0.15
CA SER A 11 -18.55 28.70 -0.98
C SER A 11 -20.08 28.74 -1.21
N ASP A 12 -20.60 29.90 -1.62
CA ASP A 12 -22.01 30.03 -2.02
C ASP A 12 -22.41 29.00 -3.08
N GLN A 13 -21.53 28.75 -4.04
CA GLN A 13 -21.73 27.78 -5.11
C GLN A 13 -21.77 26.35 -4.56
N GLN A 14 -20.88 26.01 -3.63
CA GLN A 14 -20.84 24.70 -2.99
C GLN A 14 -22.05 24.45 -2.10
N ILE A 15 -22.53 25.47 -1.39
CA ILE A 15 -23.77 25.39 -0.60
C ILE A 15 -24.96 25.19 -1.54
N HIS A 16 -25.03 25.91 -2.66
CA HIS A 16 -26.07 25.72 -3.66
C HIS A 16 -26.05 24.30 -4.25
N ASN A 17 -24.87 23.83 -4.65
CA ASN A 17 -24.66 22.46 -5.14
C ASN A 17 -25.05 21.41 -4.07
N LEU A 18 -24.70 21.60 -2.81
CA LEU A 18 -25.10 20.72 -1.71
C LEU A 18 -26.63 20.62 -1.55
N LEU A 19 -27.34 21.72 -1.76
CA LEU A 19 -28.80 21.78 -1.57
C LEU A 19 -29.57 21.27 -2.79
N GLU A 20 -29.08 21.50 -4.00
CA GLU A 20 -29.81 21.23 -5.24
C GLU A 20 -29.43 19.90 -5.92
N SER A 21 -28.21 19.39 -5.71
CA SER A 21 -27.72 18.20 -6.42
C SER A 21 -28.26 16.86 -5.91
N GLY A 22 -29.05 16.87 -4.83
CA GLY A 22 -29.71 15.69 -4.30
C GLY A 22 -28.76 14.51 -4.04
N ARG A 23 -29.04 13.34 -4.63
CA ARG A 23 -28.21 12.12 -4.45
C ARG A 23 -26.93 12.09 -5.29
N THR A 24 -26.76 13.03 -6.21
CA THR A 24 -25.58 13.12 -7.09
C THR A 24 -24.66 14.27 -6.68
N TYR A 25 -24.79 14.75 -5.44
CA TYR A 25 -23.92 15.78 -4.88
C TYR A 25 -22.44 15.37 -4.97
N ASN A 26 -21.64 16.27 -5.53
CA ASN A 26 -20.19 16.22 -5.51
C ASN A 26 -19.68 17.55 -4.93
N TYR A 27 -18.80 17.49 -3.93
CA TYR A 27 -18.21 18.68 -3.33
C TYR A 27 -17.30 19.44 -4.32
N TYR A 28 -16.69 18.72 -5.25
CA TYR A 28 -15.81 19.29 -6.26
C TYR A 28 -16.63 19.79 -7.46
N GLU A 29 -16.36 21.02 -7.85
CA GLU A 29 -17.07 21.72 -8.93
C GLU A 29 -16.24 21.81 -10.21
N TYR A 30 -14.96 21.47 -10.13
CA TYR A 30 -14.05 21.41 -11.26
C TYR A 30 -14.21 20.09 -12.01
N ASP A 31 -14.57 20.17 -13.30
CA ASP A 31 -14.87 19.00 -14.13
C ASP A 31 -13.73 17.97 -14.23
N ASN A 32 -12.47 18.41 -14.10
CA ASN A 32 -11.30 17.53 -14.11
C ASN A 32 -10.69 17.31 -12.72
N GLU A 33 -11.47 17.36 -11.64
CA GLU A 33 -11.03 16.83 -10.35
C GLU A 33 -10.97 15.29 -10.43
N ILE A 34 -9.95 14.76 -11.11
CA ILE A 34 -9.85 13.36 -11.52
C ILE A 34 -8.60 12.69 -10.95
N ASP A 35 -8.77 11.44 -10.53
CA ASP A 35 -7.66 10.51 -10.32
C ASP A 35 -7.47 9.68 -11.60
N ASN A 36 -6.38 9.95 -12.31
CA ASN A 36 -6.02 9.28 -13.54
C ASN A 36 -4.75 8.45 -13.32
N TYR A 37 -4.93 7.20 -12.91
CA TYR A 37 -3.84 6.27 -12.68
C TYR A 37 -4.06 4.95 -13.43
N SER A 38 -3.04 4.53 -14.18
CA SER A 38 -3.06 3.27 -14.94
C SER A 38 -1.90 2.37 -14.55
N GLN A 39 -2.12 1.05 -14.64
CA GLN A 39 -1.08 0.05 -14.45
C GLN A 39 -1.05 -0.94 -15.61
N ASP A 40 0.13 -1.14 -16.18
CA ASP A 40 0.40 -2.20 -17.15
C ASP A 40 1.12 -3.35 -16.44
N HIS A 41 0.55 -4.56 -16.51
CA HIS A 41 1.08 -5.75 -15.85
C HIS A 41 1.63 -6.74 -16.88
N TYR A 42 2.91 -7.08 -16.75
CA TYR A 42 3.61 -8.07 -17.54
C TYR A 42 4.01 -9.23 -16.63
N GLN A 43 3.67 -10.45 -17.02
CA GLN A 43 3.97 -11.65 -16.24
C GLN A 43 4.51 -12.75 -17.15
N LEU A 44 5.59 -13.39 -16.71
CA LEU A 44 6.10 -14.63 -17.30
C LEU A 44 5.92 -15.73 -16.27
N LEU A 45 5.00 -16.66 -16.54
CA LEU A 45 4.60 -17.73 -15.64
C LEU A 45 5.17 -19.05 -16.16
N THR A 46 6.00 -19.73 -15.38
CA THR A 46 6.53 -21.05 -15.74
C THR A 46 6.29 -22.07 -14.64
N GLY A 47 6.00 -23.30 -15.06
CA GLY A 47 5.78 -24.43 -14.18
C GLY A 47 6.43 -25.68 -14.75
N TRP A 48 7.18 -26.41 -13.92
CA TRP A 48 7.90 -27.61 -14.32
C TRP A 48 7.62 -28.76 -13.35
N GLN A 49 7.09 -29.85 -13.90
CA GLN A 49 7.04 -31.13 -13.19
C GLN A 49 8.41 -31.82 -13.32
N ILE A 50 9.29 -31.60 -12.35
CA ILE A 50 10.67 -32.15 -12.37
C ILE A 50 10.64 -33.68 -12.17
N SER A 51 9.73 -34.17 -11.33
CA SER A 51 9.48 -35.60 -11.10
C SER A 51 8.08 -35.79 -10.51
N PRO A 52 7.52 -37.00 -10.36
CA PRO A 52 6.19 -37.18 -9.75
C PRO A 52 6.01 -36.58 -8.36
N SER A 53 7.10 -36.33 -7.62
CA SER A 53 7.07 -35.72 -6.29
C SER A 53 7.54 -34.26 -6.25
N TRP A 54 8.11 -33.71 -7.33
CA TRP A 54 8.68 -32.36 -7.34
C TRP A 54 8.07 -31.50 -8.44
N TYR A 55 7.57 -30.33 -8.05
CA TYR A 55 7.00 -29.32 -8.95
C TYR A 55 7.61 -27.95 -8.65
N LEU A 56 8.14 -27.29 -9.66
CA LEU A 56 8.74 -25.96 -9.56
C LEU A 56 7.86 -24.94 -10.29
N ASN A 57 7.54 -23.83 -9.64
CA ASN A 57 7.00 -22.64 -10.27
C ASN A 57 8.02 -21.51 -10.19
N VAL A 58 8.16 -20.77 -11.27
CA VAL A 58 8.89 -19.51 -11.30
C VAL A 58 8.02 -18.49 -12.02
N THR A 59 7.96 -17.29 -11.49
CA THR A 59 7.20 -16.19 -12.08
C THR A 59 8.08 -14.95 -12.08
N GLY A 60 8.29 -14.38 -13.25
CA GLY A 60 8.82 -13.03 -13.39
C GLY A 60 7.67 -12.05 -13.57
N HIS A 61 7.75 -10.87 -12.98
CA HIS A 61 6.74 -9.83 -13.16
C HIS A 61 7.36 -8.45 -13.33
N TYR A 62 6.63 -7.61 -14.05
CA TYR A 62 6.86 -6.17 -14.14
C TYR A 62 5.51 -5.47 -14.17
N THR A 63 5.33 -4.48 -13.31
CA THR A 63 4.17 -3.61 -13.26
C THR A 63 4.65 -2.18 -13.44
N ARG A 64 4.20 -1.54 -14.53
CA ARG A 64 4.40 -0.12 -14.78
C ARG A 64 3.17 0.61 -14.29
N GLY A 65 3.28 1.42 -13.24
CA GLY A 65 2.19 2.26 -12.76
C GLY A 65 2.48 3.73 -13.03
N LYS A 66 1.58 4.47 -13.66
CA LYS A 66 1.77 5.90 -13.90
C LYS A 66 0.44 6.62 -13.87
N GLY A 67 0.42 7.80 -13.25
CA GLY A 67 -0.77 8.62 -13.22
C GLY A 67 -0.62 9.87 -12.40
N TYR A 68 -1.72 10.61 -12.31
CA TYR A 68 -1.82 11.81 -11.50
C TYR A 68 -3.22 12.00 -10.95
N PHE A 69 -3.29 12.69 -9.82
CA PHE A 69 -4.50 13.33 -9.36
C PHE A 69 -4.46 14.81 -9.79
N GLU A 70 -5.43 15.26 -10.59
CA GLU A 70 -5.60 16.66 -10.99
C GLU A 70 -6.58 17.37 -10.05
N GLN A 71 -6.24 18.57 -9.60
CA GLN A 71 -7.05 19.35 -8.67
C GLN A 71 -7.11 20.81 -9.05
N TYR A 72 -8.28 21.42 -8.87
CA TYR A 72 -8.40 22.87 -8.79
C TYR A 72 -8.22 23.35 -7.34
N LYS A 73 -7.47 24.42 -7.17
CA LYS A 73 -7.06 25.01 -5.90
C LYS A 73 -7.41 26.48 -5.93
N ALA A 74 -8.50 26.85 -5.26
CA ALA A 74 -9.00 28.22 -5.25
C ALA A 74 -8.27 29.04 -4.18
N ASP A 75 -7.83 30.24 -4.53
CA ASP A 75 -7.21 31.20 -3.60
C ASP A 75 -6.05 30.62 -2.75
N ASP A 76 -5.23 29.74 -3.33
CA ASP A 76 -4.03 29.21 -2.67
C ASP A 76 -2.86 30.20 -2.80
N ASP A 77 -1.90 30.14 -1.87
CA ASP A 77 -0.74 31.02 -1.88
C ASP A 77 0.31 30.58 -2.92
N PHE A 78 0.96 31.53 -3.60
CA PHE A 78 2.12 31.23 -4.46
C PHE A 78 3.24 30.51 -3.69
N ALA A 79 3.36 30.80 -2.39
CA ALA A 79 4.35 30.19 -1.51
C ALA A 79 4.13 28.67 -1.32
N ASP A 80 2.90 28.18 -1.38
CA ASP A 80 2.56 26.75 -1.28
C ASP A 80 3.08 25.93 -2.48
N TYR A 81 3.48 26.64 -3.55
CA TYR A 81 4.09 26.07 -4.75
C TYR A 81 5.55 26.51 -4.93
N GLY A 82 6.13 27.19 -3.94
CA GLY A 82 7.52 27.66 -3.98
C GLY A 82 7.74 28.79 -4.99
N PHE A 83 6.66 29.44 -5.42
CA PHE A 83 6.68 30.50 -6.41
C PHE A 83 6.69 31.88 -5.75
N GLN A 84 7.23 32.86 -6.47
CA GLN A 84 7.21 34.25 -6.03
C GLN A 84 5.87 34.88 -6.40
N ALA A 85 5.27 35.61 -5.45
CA ALA A 85 4.04 36.35 -5.68
C ALA A 85 4.26 37.46 -6.74
N PRO A 86 3.43 37.57 -7.78
CA PRO A 86 3.55 38.61 -8.80
C PRO A 86 3.22 40.01 -8.25
N PHE A 87 3.81 41.03 -8.87
CA PHE A 87 3.50 42.43 -8.59
C PHE A 87 2.62 42.99 -9.71
N ILE A 88 1.35 43.28 -9.40
CA ILE A 88 0.31 43.62 -10.37
C ILE A 88 -0.35 44.94 -9.95
N ASN A 89 -0.40 45.90 -10.86
CA ASN A 89 -1.10 47.18 -10.66
C ASN A 89 -0.71 47.96 -9.38
N GLY A 90 0.53 47.82 -8.92
CA GLY A 90 1.04 48.55 -7.76
C GLY A 90 0.94 47.80 -6.43
N ASP A 91 0.49 46.54 -6.44
CA ASP A 91 0.39 45.69 -5.25
C ASP A 91 0.94 44.28 -5.52
N THR A 92 1.30 43.56 -4.45
CA THR A 92 1.72 42.16 -4.51
C THR A 92 0.51 41.25 -4.35
N VAL A 93 0.32 40.32 -5.28
CA VAL A 93 -0.78 39.36 -5.26
C VAL A 93 -0.27 38.03 -4.71
N TYR A 94 -0.57 37.74 -3.44
CA TYR A 94 -0.01 36.58 -2.72
C TYR A 94 -0.70 35.25 -3.02
N SER A 95 -1.97 35.30 -3.44
CA SER A 95 -2.79 34.12 -3.73
C SER A 95 -3.34 34.15 -5.16
N SER A 96 -3.65 32.96 -5.67
CA SER A 96 -4.26 32.77 -6.99
C SER A 96 -5.00 31.45 -7.01
N ASP A 97 -5.86 31.30 -8.01
CA ASP A 97 -6.35 29.99 -8.38
C ASP A 97 -5.27 29.21 -9.13
N PHE A 98 -5.17 27.91 -8.86
CA PHE A 98 -4.26 26.99 -9.53
C PHE A 98 -4.99 25.71 -9.99
N ILE A 99 -4.48 25.11 -11.06
CA ILE A 99 -4.77 23.70 -11.38
C ILE A 99 -3.46 22.95 -11.25
N VAL A 100 -3.43 21.91 -10.43
CA VAL A 100 -2.23 21.14 -10.11
C VAL A 100 -2.41 19.66 -10.41
N ARG A 101 -1.31 18.99 -10.76
CA ARG A 101 -1.25 17.52 -10.87
C ARG A 101 -0.25 16.96 -9.89
N ARG A 102 -0.67 15.99 -9.10
CA ARG A 102 0.22 15.21 -8.23
C ARG A 102 0.43 13.85 -8.86
N TRP A 103 1.64 13.63 -9.37
CA TRP A 103 2.02 12.47 -10.14
C TRP A 103 2.61 11.36 -9.29
N LEU A 104 2.29 10.14 -9.68
CA LEU A 104 2.99 8.92 -9.30
C LEU A 104 3.54 8.26 -10.56
N ASP A 105 4.84 8.00 -10.58
CA ASP A 105 5.53 7.33 -11.67
C ASP A 105 6.31 6.13 -11.11
N ASN A 106 5.74 4.94 -11.25
CA ASN A 106 6.13 3.73 -10.55
C ASN A 106 6.60 2.61 -11.49
N HIS A 107 7.67 1.94 -11.08
CA HIS A 107 8.19 0.71 -11.66
C HIS A 107 8.31 -0.35 -10.57
N PHE A 108 7.57 -1.45 -10.71
CA PHE A 108 7.65 -2.57 -9.77
C PHE A 108 7.98 -3.85 -10.52
N TYR A 109 9.10 -4.49 -10.22
CA TYR A 109 9.49 -5.73 -10.88
C TYR A 109 10.12 -6.71 -9.90
N GLY A 110 10.10 -7.98 -10.28
CA GLY A 110 10.69 -9.00 -9.44
C GLY A 110 10.43 -10.41 -9.94
N GLY A 111 10.79 -11.35 -9.06
CA GLY A 111 10.60 -12.76 -9.28
C GLY A 111 10.03 -13.43 -8.04
N VAL A 112 9.22 -14.45 -8.25
CA VAL A 112 8.71 -15.36 -7.22
C VAL A 112 9.00 -16.78 -7.66
N PHE A 113 9.44 -17.63 -6.73
CA PHE A 113 9.59 -19.06 -6.99
C PHE A 113 8.95 -19.90 -5.89
N SER A 114 8.57 -21.12 -6.26
CA SER A 114 8.05 -22.13 -5.33
C SER A 114 8.44 -23.52 -5.81
N LEU A 115 9.28 -24.19 -5.03
CA LEU A 115 9.63 -25.59 -5.19
C LEU A 115 8.81 -26.43 -4.20
N GLN A 116 7.94 -27.27 -4.74
CA GLN A 116 7.02 -28.11 -3.99
C GLN A 116 7.45 -29.57 -4.03
N TYR A 117 7.52 -30.20 -2.87
CA TYR A 117 7.71 -31.63 -2.69
C TYR A 117 6.45 -32.25 -2.10
N ARG A 118 5.94 -33.32 -2.72
CA ARG A 118 4.78 -34.06 -2.23
C ARG A 118 5.05 -35.55 -2.22
N LYS A 119 4.96 -36.18 -1.04
CA LYS A 119 5.10 -37.64 -0.89
C LYS A 119 4.43 -38.15 0.38
N LYS A 120 3.60 -39.19 0.26
CA LYS A 120 3.01 -39.93 1.39
C LYS A 120 2.39 -39.03 2.48
N GLY A 121 1.61 -38.02 2.08
CA GLY A 121 0.91 -37.11 3.00
C GLY A 121 1.77 -35.96 3.55
N LEU A 122 3.08 -35.92 3.24
CA LEU A 122 3.96 -34.79 3.48
C LEU A 122 4.01 -33.87 2.26
N ASN A 123 3.71 -32.59 2.48
CA ASN A 123 3.82 -31.50 1.53
C ASN A 123 4.85 -30.50 2.06
N VAL A 124 5.94 -30.28 1.34
CA VAL A 124 6.94 -29.27 1.68
C VAL A 124 7.01 -28.25 0.54
N THR A 125 7.06 -26.97 0.87
CA THR A 125 7.25 -25.88 -0.09
C THR A 125 8.42 -25.03 0.36
N TRP A 126 9.44 -24.93 -0.47
CA TRP A 126 10.45 -23.87 -0.36
C TRP A 126 10.11 -22.81 -1.39
N GLY A 127 9.85 -21.60 -0.94
CA GLY A 127 9.54 -20.49 -1.83
C GLY A 127 10.27 -19.23 -1.45
N GLY A 128 10.13 -18.23 -2.30
CA GLY A 128 10.69 -16.93 -2.05
C GLY A 128 10.35 -15.94 -3.15
N SER A 129 10.70 -14.69 -2.88
CA SER A 129 10.53 -13.57 -3.79
C SER A 129 11.68 -12.60 -3.67
N ALA A 130 11.98 -11.90 -4.75
CA ALA A 130 12.87 -10.73 -4.75
C ALA A 130 12.24 -9.68 -5.64
N ASN A 131 11.96 -8.51 -5.08
CA ASN A 131 11.26 -7.43 -5.76
C ASN A 131 11.98 -6.11 -5.57
N GLN A 132 11.88 -5.25 -6.58
CA GLN A 132 12.31 -3.87 -6.57
C GLN A 132 11.10 -3.00 -6.92
N TYR A 133 10.87 -1.98 -6.11
CA TYR A 133 9.97 -0.88 -6.41
C TYR A 133 10.81 0.40 -6.57
N ILE A 134 10.54 1.17 -7.61
CA ILE A 134 11.09 2.51 -7.84
C ILE A 134 9.88 3.40 -8.11
N GLY A 135 9.77 4.53 -7.43
CA GLY A 135 8.63 5.43 -7.56
C GLY A 135 9.05 6.88 -7.45
N ASP A 136 8.71 7.69 -8.44
CA ASP A 136 8.78 9.14 -8.34
C ASP A 136 7.41 9.69 -7.90
N HIS A 137 7.43 10.66 -7.01
CA HIS A 137 6.29 11.43 -6.54
C HIS A 137 6.57 12.92 -6.74
N PHE A 138 5.80 13.59 -7.59
CA PHE A 138 6.06 14.99 -7.93
C PHE A 138 4.79 15.76 -8.24
N GLY A 139 4.83 17.06 -7.99
CA GLY A 139 3.72 17.97 -8.27
C GLY A 139 4.05 18.89 -9.43
N GLU A 140 3.08 19.11 -10.32
CA GLU A 140 3.17 20.07 -11.42
C GLU A 140 2.04 21.09 -11.33
N VAL A 141 2.31 22.34 -11.66
CA VAL A 141 1.28 23.36 -11.87
C VAL A 141 0.92 23.41 -13.35
N ILE A 142 -0.34 23.12 -13.67
CA ILE A 142 -0.86 23.04 -15.05
C ILE A 142 -1.40 24.39 -15.50
N TRP A 143 -1.96 25.16 -14.56
CA TRP A 143 -2.51 26.47 -14.80
C TRP A 143 -2.46 27.30 -13.52
N ALA A 144 -2.31 28.62 -13.66
CA ALA A 144 -2.39 29.60 -12.60
C ALA A 144 -3.15 30.84 -13.11
N GLY A 145 -3.98 31.43 -12.25
CA GLY A 145 -4.70 32.67 -12.55
C GLY A 145 -3.75 33.83 -12.87
N TYR A 146 -2.60 33.88 -12.19
CA TYR A 146 -1.47 34.73 -12.56
C TYR A 146 -0.21 33.90 -12.81
N ALA A 147 0.33 33.98 -14.02
CA ALA A 147 1.44 33.14 -14.48
C ALA A 147 2.75 33.92 -14.66
N GLN A 148 2.99 34.97 -13.87
CA GLN A 148 4.24 35.71 -13.98
C GLN A 148 5.40 34.79 -13.59
N ASP A 149 6.32 34.55 -14.53
CA ASP A 149 7.47 33.65 -14.37
C ASP A 149 7.12 32.18 -14.10
N LEU A 150 5.88 31.75 -14.41
CA LEU A 150 5.45 30.34 -14.36
C LEU A 150 5.34 29.76 -15.77
N SER A 151 5.89 28.57 -15.95
CA SER A 151 5.71 27.75 -17.14
C SER A 151 4.73 26.61 -16.88
N ILE A 152 4.03 26.20 -17.93
CA ILE A 152 3.17 25.02 -17.88
C ILE A 152 3.96 23.80 -17.42
N ARG A 153 3.45 23.11 -16.40
CA ARG A 153 4.05 21.93 -15.74
C ARG A 153 5.34 22.23 -14.96
N ASP A 154 5.49 23.46 -14.48
CA ASP A 154 6.53 23.72 -13.48
C ASP A 154 6.34 22.82 -12.26
N ARG A 155 7.43 22.16 -11.86
CA ARG A 155 7.43 21.25 -10.72
C ARG A 155 7.62 22.03 -9.43
N TYR A 156 6.70 21.86 -8.49
CA TYR A 156 6.77 22.51 -7.17
C TYR A 156 7.29 21.60 -6.06
N TYR A 157 7.22 20.27 -6.24
CA TYR A 157 7.92 19.31 -5.38
C TYR A 157 8.32 18.07 -6.17
N PHE A 158 9.29 17.33 -5.63
CA PHE A 158 9.74 16.05 -6.14
C PHE A 158 10.36 15.22 -5.02
N SER A 159 9.96 13.96 -4.91
CA SER A 159 10.64 12.95 -4.12
C SER A 159 10.68 11.62 -4.87
N ASP A 160 11.75 10.86 -4.67
CA ASP A 160 11.91 9.51 -5.19
C ASP A 160 11.83 8.48 -4.05
N ALA A 161 11.49 7.25 -4.39
CA ALA A 161 11.48 6.11 -3.49
C ALA A 161 12.05 4.87 -4.19
N SER A 162 12.91 4.15 -3.49
CA SER A 162 13.44 2.85 -3.89
C SER A 162 13.22 1.86 -2.75
N LYS A 163 12.68 0.68 -3.08
CA LYS A 163 12.47 -0.40 -2.11
C LYS A 163 12.87 -1.73 -2.70
N VAL A 164 13.84 -2.40 -2.07
CA VAL A 164 14.13 -3.82 -2.29
C VAL A 164 13.40 -4.63 -1.24
N ASP A 165 12.70 -5.68 -1.66
CA ASP A 165 12.05 -6.65 -0.76
C ASP A 165 12.40 -8.07 -1.21
N ALA A 166 13.19 -8.76 -0.39
CA ALA A 166 13.60 -10.14 -0.62
C ALA A 166 13.11 -11.02 0.53
N ALA A 167 12.41 -12.11 0.20
CA ALA A 167 11.90 -13.05 1.19
C ALA A 167 12.14 -14.49 0.75
N SER A 168 12.36 -15.39 1.71
CA SER A 168 12.31 -16.83 1.48
C SER A 168 11.63 -17.51 2.65
N TYR A 169 10.85 -18.55 2.35
CA TYR A 169 10.14 -19.32 3.35
C TYR A 169 10.26 -20.81 3.08
N LEU A 170 10.27 -21.58 4.17
CA LEU A 170 10.11 -23.03 4.13
C LEU A 170 8.84 -23.39 4.90
N LYS A 171 7.92 -24.06 4.21
CA LYS A 171 6.64 -24.53 4.77
C LYS A 171 6.57 -26.05 4.67
N ALA A 172 6.12 -26.70 5.73
CA ALA A 172 5.82 -28.12 5.74
C ALA A 172 4.40 -28.35 6.29
N GLU A 173 3.68 -29.27 5.66
CA GLU A 173 2.39 -29.78 6.11
C GLU A 173 2.44 -31.30 6.06
N TRP A 174 2.01 -31.95 7.14
CA TRP A 174 2.00 -33.40 7.25
C TRP A 174 0.65 -33.92 7.70
N ASN A 175 0.03 -34.72 6.83
CA ASN A 175 -1.21 -35.43 7.08
C ASN A 175 -0.92 -36.77 7.77
N LEU A 176 -1.35 -36.89 9.03
CA LEU A 176 -1.16 -38.02 9.94
C LEU A 176 -2.52 -38.57 10.40
N GLY A 177 -3.16 -39.32 9.51
CA GLY A 177 -4.49 -39.89 9.75
C GLY A 177 -5.54 -38.78 9.89
N LYS A 178 -6.02 -38.56 11.12
CA LYS A 178 -7.00 -37.51 11.44
C LYS A 178 -6.38 -36.14 11.71
N TRP A 179 -5.06 -36.08 11.88
CA TRP A 179 -4.33 -34.84 12.16
C TRP A 179 -3.67 -34.30 10.91
N THR A 180 -3.64 -32.98 10.79
CA THR A 180 -2.78 -32.26 9.85
C THR A 180 -1.96 -31.29 10.66
N LEU A 181 -0.64 -31.48 10.67
CA LEU A 181 0.31 -30.57 11.32
C LEU A 181 0.91 -29.66 10.26
N PHE A 182 1.14 -28.40 10.57
CA PHE A 182 1.86 -27.51 9.68
C PHE A 182 2.79 -26.58 10.43
N GLY A 183 3.85 -26.17 9.75
CA GLY A 183 4.77 -25.14 10.21
C GLY A 183 5.43 -24.46 9.03
N ASP A 184 5.67 -23.17 9.16
CA ASP A 184 6.48 -22.39 8.24
C ASP A 184 7.33 -21.36 8.97
N VAL A 185 8.44 -21.03 8.32
CA VAL A 185 9.32 -19.94 8.75
C VAL A 185 9.69 -19.13 7.52
N GLN A 186 9.50 -17.82 7.60
CA GLN A 186 9.90 -16.87 6.58
C GLN A 186 10.99 -15.95 7.11
N GLY A 187 12.07 -15.80 6.35
CA GLY A 187 13.00 -14.68 6.48
C GLY A 187 12.67 -13.63 5.41
N ARG A 188 12.64 -12.35 5.79
CA ARG A 188 12.39 -11.21 4.88
C ARG A 188 13.39 -10.10 5.15
N PHE A 189 13.98 -9.56 4.09
CA PHE A 189 14.90 -8.43 4.09
C PHE A 189 14.29 -7.30 3.27
N ILE A 190 14.42 -6.07 3.79
CA ILE A 190 13.94 -4.86 3.13
C ILE A 190 15.05 -3.81 3.20
N ASP A 191 15.30 -3.15 2.07
CA ASP A 191 16.10 -1.94 1.97
C ASP A 191 15.18 -0.85 1.40
N TYR A 192 14.89 0.18 2.20
CA TYR A 192 13.99 1.27 1.82
C TYR A 192 14.72 2.60 1.86
N LYS A 193 14.67 3.31 0.74
CA LYS A 193 15.28 4.63 0.56
C LYS A 193 14.28 5.57 -0.07
N THR A 194 14.21 6.80 0.43
CA THR A 194 13.44 7.86 -0.22
C THR A 194 14.10 9.20 0.06
N LYS A 195 14.17 10.06 -0.95
CA LYS A 195 14.76 11.38 -0.85
C LYS A 195 13.94 12.41 -1.60
N GLY A 196 14.07 13.68 -1.19
CA GLY A 196 13.49 14.81 -1.90
C GLY A 196 12.64 15.68 -1.00
N ILE A 197 11.59 16.26 -1.56
CA ILE A 197 10.72 17.24 -0.91
C ILE A 197 9.27 16.81 -1.18
N ASP A 198 8.44 16.78 -0.14
CA ASP A 198 6.99 16.51 -0.28
C ASP A 198 6.21 17.78 -0.65
N ASN A 199 4.92 17.61 -0.90
CA ASN A 199 4.02 18.70 -1.33
C ASN A 199 3.83 19.83 -0.30
N ASP A 200 4.26 19.65 0.95
CA ASP A 200 4.24 20.65 2.01
C ASP A 200 5.66 21.17 2.35
N PHE A 201 6.61 21.00 1.42
CA PHE A 201 8.02 21.38 1.52
C PHE A 201 8.83 20.67 2.61
N ARG A 202 8.31 19.60 3.22
CA ARG A 202 9.12 18.76 4.10
C ARG A 202 10.20 18.04 3.31
N VAL A 203 11.44 18.15 3.80
CA VAL A 203 12.56 17.36 3.28
C VAL A 203 12.42 15.93 3.75
N ILE A 204 12.50 15.00 2.81
CA ILE A 204 12.51 13.57 3.02
C ILE A 204 13.94 13.08 2.80
N ASP A 205 14.51 12.40 3.79
CA ASP A 205 15.75 11.62 3.66
C ASP A 205 15.65 10.38 4.55
N VAL A 206 15.30 9.25 3.94
CA VAL A 206 15.15 7.97 4.60
C VAL A 206 16.12 6.98 3.95
N ASP A 207 16.88 6.29 4.80
CA ASP A 207 17.70 5.13 4.43
C ASP A 207 17.60 4.12 5.57
N GLN A 208 16.79 3.08 5.39
CA GLN A 208 16.46 2.11 6.42
C GLN A 208 16.50 0.68 5.91
N GLN A 209 16.99 -0.22 6.75
CA GLN A 209 17.06 -1.64 6.48
C GLN A 209 16.35 -2.45 7.57
N TYR A 210 15.61 -3.46 7.15
CA TYR A 210 14.87 -4.34 8.06
C TYR A 210 15.14 -5.79 7.74
N VAL A 211 15.27 -6.60 8.80
CA VAL A 211 15.34 -8.06 8.71
C VAL A 211 14.27 -8.62 9.64
N PHE A 212 13.39 -9.45 9.08
CA PHE A 212 12.28 -10.06 9.79
C PHE A 212 12.37 -11.59 9.74
N LEU A 213 11.93 -12.21 10.83
CA LEU A 213 11.71 -13.64 10.93
C LEU A 213 10.26 -13.87 11.36
N ASN A 214 9.48 -14.50 10.49
CA ASN A 214 8.04 -14.70 10.68
C ASN A 214 7.73 -16.21 10.77
N PRO A 215 7.80 -16.81 11.97
CA PRO A 215 7.40 -18.20 12.18
C PRO A 215 5.89 -18.35 12.31
N LYS A 216 5.36 -19.46 11.82
CA LYS A 216 3.97 -19.88 12.04
C LYS A 216 3.90 -21.39 12.19
N ALA A 217 3.09 -21.85 13.14
CA ALA A 217 2.85 -23.28 13.33
C ALA A 217 1.42 -23.52 13.78
N GLY A 218 0.91 -24.70 13.47
CA GLY A 218 -0.42 -25.09 13.91
C GLY A 218 -0.74 -26.53 13.63
N ALA A 219 -1.90 -26.92 14.10
CA ALA A 219 -2.44 -28.25 13.90
C ALA A 219 -3.94 -28.16 13.65
N SER A 220 -4.45 -29.11 12.88
CA SER A 220 -5.87 -29.35 12.78
C SER A 220 -6.17 -30.83 12.97
N VAL A 221 -7.36 -31.13 13.46
CA VAL A 221 -7.85 -32.49 13.64
C VAL A 221 -9.26 -32.60 13.10
N ARG A 222 -9.48 -33.61 12.27
CA ARG A 222 -10.82 -34.02 11.84
C ARG A 222 -11.30 -35.17 12.74
N LEU A 223 -12.11 -34.85 13.75
CA LEU A 223 -12.59 -35.86 14.71
C LEU A 223 -13.51 -36.89 14.04
N ASN A 224 -14.31 -36.46 13.07
CA ASN A 224 -15.16 -37.30 12.23
C ASN A 224 -15.53 -36.55 10.93
N SER A 225 -16.44 -37.11 10.11
CA SER A 225 -16.88 -36.49 8.85
C SER A 225 -17.49 -35.09 9.02
N ASN A 226 -17.94 -34.75 10.22
CA ASN A 226 -18.73 -33.56 10.48
C ASN A 226 -17.97 -32.51 11.28
N HIS A 227 -16.99 -32.88 12.11
CA HIS A 227 -16.30 -31.94 13.01
C HIS A 227 -14.80 -31.87 12.73
N SER A 228 -14.29 -30.65 12.61
CA SER A 228 -12.85 -30.37 12.61
C SER A 228 -12.50 -29.20 13.50
N PHE A 229 -11.34 -29.27 14.15
CA PHE A 229 -10.79 -28.21 14.99
C PHE A 229 -9.41 -27.82 14.48
N TYR A 230 -9.02 -26.58 14.70
CA TYR A 230 -7.65 -26.13 14.46
C TYR A 230 -7.18 -25.15 15.55
N ALA A 231 -5.86 -25.07 15.69
CA ALA A 231 -5.20 -24.02 16.44
C ALA A 231 -3.88 -23.66 15.76
N SER A 232 -3.49 -22.40 15.82
CA SER A 232 -2.22 -21.91 15.32
C SER A 232 -1.67 -20.75 16.13
N LEU A 233 -0.35 -20.60 16.08
CA LEU A 233 0.41 -19.48 16.60
C LEU A 233 1.29 -18.94 15.47
N ALA A 234 1.28 -17.63 15.27
CA ALA A 234 2.11 -16.96 14.28
C ALA A 234 2.76 -15.72 14.89
N ARG A 235 3.96 -15.39 14.40
CA ARG A 235 4.56 -14.07 14.58
C ARG A 235 4.76 -13.43 13.20
N GLY A 236 4.15 -12.28 13.00
CA GLY A 236 4.29 -11.44 11.81
C GLY A 236 5.07 -10.17 12.14
N SER A 237 5.65 -9.56 11.10
CA SER A 237 6.39 -8.30 11.22
C SER A 237 6.08 -7.42 10.02
N ARG A 238 6.03 -6.11 10.23
CA ARG A 238 5.78 -5.11 9.19
C ARG A 238 6.73 -3.92 9.36
N GLU A 239 7.34 -3.50 8.26
CA GLU A 239 8.10 -2.27 8.17
C GLU A 239 7.19 -1.03 8.15
N PRO A 240 7.65 0.13 8.65
CA PRO A 240 6.94 1.39 8.48
C PRO A 240 6.72 1.73 7.00
N VAL A 241 5.61 2.41 6.70
CA VAL A 241 5.27 2.93 5.37
C VAL A 241 5.76 4.37 5.19
N ARG A 242 5.78 4.90 3.95
CA ARG A 242 6.25 6.27 3.65
C ARG A 242 5.61 7.32 4.56
N SER A 243 4.29 7.24 4.79
CA SER A 243 3.57 8.20 5.64
C SER A 243 4.11 8.21 7.07
N ASP A 244 4.50 7.06 7.61
CA ASP A 244 5.06 6.98 8.96
C ASP A 244 6.34 7.81 9.07
N PHE A 245 7.15 7.88 8.00
CA PHE A 245 8.36 8.71 7.98
C PHE A 245 8.07 10.20 7.72
N VAL A 246 7.13 10.51 6.83
CA VAL A 246 6.79 11.90 6.46
C VAL A 246 6.04 12.62 7.59
N ASP A 247 5.23 11.89 8.34
CA ASP A 247 4.44 12.41 9.46
C ASP A 247 5.16 12.28 10.80
N ALA A 248 6.35 11.67 10.84
CA ALA A 248 7.17 11.59 12.04
C ALA A 248 7.61 12.99 12.49
N ALA A 249 7.70 13.18 13.81
CA ALA A 249 8.36 14.38 14.34
C ALA A 249 9.83 14.44 13.87
N PRO A 250 10.40 15.64 13.66
CA PRO A 250 11.78 15.78 13.21
C PRO A 250 12.77 14.99 14.08
N GLY A 251 13.57 14.13 13.45
CA GLY A 251 14.56 13.28 14.14
C GLY A 251 14.01 11.98 14.73
N VAL A 252 12.72 11.68 14.55
CA VAL A 252 12.12 10.39 14.94
C VAL A 252 12.16 9.44 13.75
N THR A 253 12.73 8.24 13.96
CA THR A 253 12.65 7.13 13.00
C THR A 253 11.55 6.16 13.46
N PRO A 254 10.49 5.95 12.68
CA PRO A 254 9.47 4.94 12.97
C PRO A 254 10.05 3.54 13.15
N SER A 255 9.56 2.81 14.15
CA SER A 255 9.95 1.43 14.43
C SER A 255 9.04 0.43 13.70
N PRO A 256 9.54 -0.77 13.34
CA PRO A 256 8.69 -1.82 12.79
C PRO A 256 7.67 -2.35 13.81
N GLU A 257 6.52 -2.76 13.30
CA GLU A 257 5.42 -3.38 14.05
C GLU A 257 5.58 -4.91 14.05
N TYR A 258 5.32 -5.54 15.20
CA TYR A 258 5.26 -7.00 15.32
C TYR A 258 3.91 -7.44 15.83
N LEU A 259 3.39 -8.53 15.26
CA LEU A 259 2.13 -9.15 15.65
C LEU A 259 2.37 -10.57 16.12
N THR A 260 1.96 -10.90 17.33
CA THR A 260 1.78 -12.30 17.77
C THR A 260 0.31 -12.64 17.70
N ASP A 261 -0.03 -13.62 16.88
CA ASP A 261 -1.40 -14.03 16.61
C ASP A 261 -1.63 -15.48 17.05
N VAL A 262 -2.67 -15.69 17.85
CA VAL A 262 -3.15 -17.01 18.29
C VAL A 262 -4.55 -17.18 17.77
N GLU A 263 -4.75 -18.19 16.92
CA GLU A 263 -6.08 -18.52 16.40
C GLU A 263 -6.48 -19.94 16.81
N THR A 264 -7.77 -20.12 17.05
CA THR A 264 -8.39 -21.45 17.14
C THR A 264 -9.76 -21.42 16.51
N GLY A 265 -10.18 -22.55 15.96
CA GLY A 265 -11.52 -22.64 15.40
C GLY A 265 -12.06 -24.04 15.35
N TRP A 266 -13.37 -24.08 15.16
CA TRP A 266 -14.17 -25.27 15.05
C TRP A 266 -15.09 -25.14 13.85
N ASN A 267 -15.04 -26.13 12.96
CA ASN A 267 -15.97 -26.25 11.85
C ASN A 267 -16.85 -27.49 12.06
N TRP A 268 -18.15 -27.30 11.85
CA TRP A 268 -19.14 -28.35 11.77
C TRP A 268 -19.81 -28.34 10.40
N SER A 269 -19.94 -29.50 9.76
CA SER A 269 -20.56 -29.64 8.45
C SER A 269 -21.45 -30.87 8.39
N ARG A 270 -22.62 -30.70 7.79
CA ARG A 270 -23.54 -31.74 7.30
C ARG A 270 -24.03 -31.33 5.91
N GLU A 271 -24.77 -32.21 5.25
CA GLU A 271 -25.24 -32.01 3.87
C GLU A 271 -25.93 -30.65 3.64
N LYS A 272 -26.75 -30.20 4.59
CA LYS A 272 -27.54 -28.96 4.48
C LYS A 272 -27.05 -27.79 5.31
N PHE A 273 -26.09 -28.02 6.23
CA PHE A 273 -25.67 -27.01 7.19
C PHE A 273 -24.16 -27.01 7.37
N ARG A 274 -23.57 -25.82 7.41
CA ARG A 274 -22.16 -25.61 7.75
C ARG A 274 -22.08 -24.48 8.76
N ILE A 275 -21.39 -24.72 9.86
CA ILE A 275 -21.15 -23.74 10.92
C ILE A 275 -19.64 -23.67 11.15
N GLY A 276 -19.10 -22.46 11.23
CA GLY A 276 -17.72 -22.21 11.59
C GLY A 276 -17.67 -21.22 12.76
N VAL A 277 -16.83 -21.51 13.74
CA VAL A 277 -16.52 -20.61 14.86
C VAL A 277 -15.02 -20.41 14.89
N ASN A 278 -14.57 -19.17 14.90
CA ASN A 278 -13.15 -18.78 15.01
C ASN A 278 -13.02 -17.85 16.24
N GLY A 279 -12.03 -18.10 17.08
CA GLY A 279 -11.54 -17.16 18.07
C GLY A 279 -10.08 -16.83 17.78
N TYR A 280 -9.73 -15.55 17.89
CA TYR A 280 -8.39 -15.05 17.69
C TYR A 280 -7.96 -14.14 18.84
N PHE A 281 -6.67 -14.07 19.09
CA PHE A 281 -6.03 -13.12 19.98
C PHE A 281 -4.79 -12.55 19.29
N MET A 282 -4.77 -11.23 19.13
CA MET A 282 -3.71 -10.50 18.46
C MET A 282 -3.03 -9.57 19.45
N TYR A 283 -1.72 -9.74 19.62
CA TYR A 283 -0.88 -8.89 20.45
C TYR A 283 0.10 -8.13 19.55
N TYR A 284 -0.03 -6.80 19.56
CA TYR A 284 0.81 -5.89 18.78
C TYR A 284 1.92 -5.29 19.64
N GLU A 285 3.14 -5.29 19.13
CA GLU A 285 4.30 -4.59 19.68
C GLU A 285 4.64 -3.43 18.72
N ASN A 286 4.86 -2.22 19.26
CA ASN A 286 5.20 -1.00 18.51
C ASN A 286 4.16 -0.55 17.48
N ASN A 287 2.88 -0.56 17.89
CA ASN A 287 1.75 0.02 17.13
C ASN A 287 1.48 1.45 17.61
#